data_AF-B9TGQ6-F1
#
_entry.id   AF-B9TGQ6-F1
#
_cell.length_a   1.000
_cell.length_b   1.000
_cell.length_c   1.000
_cell.angle_alpha   90.00
_cell.angle_beta   90.00
_cell.angle_gamma   90.00
#
_symmetry.space_group_name_H-M   'P 1'
#
loop_
_entity.id
_entity.type
_entity.pdbx_description
1 polymer ?
#
loop_
_entity_poly.entity_id
_entity_poly.type
_entity_poly.pdbx_seq_one_letter_code
_entity_poly.pdbx_strand_id
1 'polypeptide(L)'
;MAASVLLIQCVVPAGLEARYMLQLLPALVLFAAAGLRRMPAFAWSVASVAILLTVFHLPSTLRNRGYDAIATDLAGQPATAVLLISDARGEGSMVAAIALRERRPRTLVLRGSKLLVSEDWLGRNSQPRFASIDALRAMLDAIPVNAILIDRAIEPQQARSYHRQLAALIEADPQHWQRHASYNITRYGEQAGQAAL
;
A
#
# COMPACT_ATOMS: atom_id res chain seq x y z
N MET A 1 -27.55 12.28 7.08
CA MET A 1 -26.33 11.49 6.86
C MET A 1 -25.59 11.90 5.59
N ALA A 2 -26.15 11.74 4.38
CA ALA A 2 -25.46 12.12 3.14
C ALA A 2 -25.11 13.63 3.07
N ALA A 3 -26.06 14.51 3.40
CA ALA A 3 -25.82 15.95 3.47
C ALA A 3 -24.74 16.32 4.50
N SER A 4 -24.71 15.63 5.64
CA SER A 4 -23.69 15.83 6.68
C SER A 4 -22.29 15.46 6.20
N VAL A 5 -22.15 14.35 5.46
CA VAL A 5 -20.86 13.95 4.86
C VAL A 5 -20.42 14.97 3.82
N LEU A 6 -21.32 15.45 2.96
CA LEU A 6 -21.00 16.48 1.96
C LEU A 6 -20.61 17.81 2.61
N LEU A 7 -21.33 18.23 3.65
CA LEU A 7 -21.00 19.43 4.43
C LEU A 7 -19.62 19.33 5.09
N ILE A 8 -19.29 18.17 5.67
CA ILE A 8 -17.96 17.93 6.24
C ILE A 8 -16.88 18.01 5.17
N GLN A 9 -17.12 17.53 3.95
CA GLN A 9 -16.17 17.62 2.85
C GLN A 9 -15.98 19.05 2.32
N CYS A 10 -17.00 19.90 2.45
CA CYS A 10 -16.87 21.32 2.13
C CYS A 10 -16.09 22.10 3.20
N VAL A 11 -16.18 21.69 4.47
CA VAL A 11 -15.54 22.37 5.60
C VAL A 11 -14.11 21.86 5.86
N VAL A 12 -13.90 20.55 5.71
CA VAL A 12 -12.60 19.90 5.95
C VAL A 12 -11.87 19.76 4.62
N PRO A 13 -10.68 20.38 4.45
CA PRO A 13 -9.88 20.24 3.24
C PRO A 13 -9.17 18.86 3.22
N ALA A 14 -9.95 17.80 3.12
CA ALA A 14 -9.48 16.40 3.07
C ALA A 14 -9.23 15.91 1.63
N GLY A 15 -9.62 16.68 0.61
CA GLY A 15 -9.54 16.27 -0.80
C GLY A 15 -10.62 15.25 -1.19
N LEU A 16 -10.91 15.13 -2.49
CA LEU A 16 -11.89 14.18 -3.02
C LEU A 16 -11.24 12.81 -3.26
N GLU A 17 -10.97 12.07 -2.19
CA GLU A 17 -10.49 10.70 -2.30
C GLU A 17 -11.65 9.69 -2.19
N ALA A 18 -11.57 8.61 -2.96
CA ALA A 18 -12.59 7.56 -3.01
C ALA A 18 -12.93 6.98 -1.62
N ARG A 19 -11.94 6.90 -0.71
CA ARG A 19 -12.12 6.38 0.65
C ARG A 19 -13.05 7.24 1.50
N TYR A 20 -13.12 8.55 1.24
CA TYR A 20 -14.02 9.42 1.98
C TYR A 20 -15.44 9.41 1.43
N MET A 21 -15.60 9.10 0.14
CA MET A 21 -16.90 8.90 -0.49
C MET A 21 -17.57 7.59 -0.04
N LEU A 22 -16.81 6.63 0.49
CA LEU A 22 -17.35 5.38 1.04
C LEU A 22 -18.37 5.63 2.17
N GLN A 23 -18.27 6.75 2.87
CA GLN A 23 -19.20 7.13 3.95
C GLN A 23 -20.60 7.52 3.42
N LEU A 24 -20.73 7.81 2.13
CA LEU A 24 -22.03 8.04 1.48
C LEU A 24 -22.76 6.71 1.21
N LEU A 25 -22.05 5.58 1.18
CA LEU A 25 -22.58 4.30 0.77
C LEU A 25 -23.81 3.85 1.59
N PRO A 26 -23.84 3.95 2.94
CA PRO A 26 -25.02 3.57 3.71
C PRO A 26 -26.26 4.39 3.34
N ALA A 27 -26.09 5.69 3.12
CA ALA A 27 -27.21 6.56 2.72
C ALA A 27 -27.71 6.20 1.32
N LEU A 28 -26.80 5.96 0.37
CA LEU A 28 -27.14 5.52 -0.99
C LEU A 28 -27.89 4.18 -0.97
N VAL A 29 -27.44 3.22 -0.16
CA VAL A 29 -28.10 1.91 0.01
C VAL A 29 -29.52 2.07 0.57
N LEU A 30 -29.71 2.93 1.58
CA LEU A 30 -31.03 3.17 2.16
C LEU A 30 -31.99 3.84 1.16
N PHE A 31 -31.52 4.81 0.37
CA PHE A 31 -32.33 5.43 -0.68
C PHE A 31 -32.64 4.45 -1.81
N ALA A 32 -31.69 3.62 -2.22
CA ALA A 32 -31.91 2.57 -3.21
C ALA A 32 -32.96 1.55 -2.72
N ALA A 33 -32.87 1.09 -1.47
CA ALA A 33 -33.84 0.17 -0.87
C ALA A 33 -35.24 0.79 -0.79
N ALA A 34 -35.35 2.07 -0.43
CA ALA A 34 -36.62 2.80 -0.41
C ALA A 34 -37.24 2.93 -1.80
N GLY A 35 -36.42 3.15 -2.83
CA GLY A 35 -36.84 3.17 -4.24
C GLY A 35 -37.32 1.79 -4.72
N LEU A 36 -36.53 0.75 -4.47
CA LEU A 36 -36.86 -0.64 -4.83
C LEU A 36 -38.15 -1.14 -4.17
N ARG A 37 -38.49 -0.67 -2.96
CA ARG A 37 -39.75 -1.02 -2.30
C ARG A 37 -41.00 -0.55 -3.06
N ARG A 38 -40.86 0.45 -3.94
CA ARG A 38 -41.95 0.92 -4.82
C ARG A 38 -41.99 0.22 -6.18
N MET A 39 -41.05 -0.68 -6.44
CA MET A 39 -40.93 -1.42 -7.69
C MET A 39 -41.47 -2.86 -7.55
N PRO A 40 -41.84 -3.53 -8.65
CA PRO A 40 -42.29 -4.92 -8.62
C PRO A 40 -41.19 -5.87 -8.10
N ALA A 41 -41.59 -7.02 -7.54
CA ALA A 41 -40.67 -7.99 -6.92
C ALA A 41 -39.51 -8.45 -7.81
N PHE A 42 -39.72 -8.50 -9.14
CA PHE A 42 -38.66 -8.81 -10.10
C PHE A 42 -37.48 -7.80 -10.05
N ALA A 43 -37.75 -6.53 -9.75
CA ALA A 43 -36.71 -5.50 -9.61
C ALA A 43 -35.77 -5.77 -8.42
N TRP A 44 -36.25 -6.40 -7.35
CA TRP A 44 -35.43 -6.81 -6.20
C TRP A 44 -34.42 -7.89 -6.58
N SER A 45 -34.85 -8.88 -7.34
CA SER A 45 -33.99 -9.95 -7.83
C SER A 45 -32.90 -9.40 -8.77
N VAL A 46 -33.28 -8.54 -9.72
CA VAL A 46 -32.33 -7.90 -10.65
C VAL A 46 -31.34 -7.02 -9.90
N ALA A 47 -31.80 -6.19 -8.95
CA ALA A 47 -30.93 -5.33 -8.16
C ALA A 47 -29.96 -6.14 -7.28
N SER A 48 -30.44 -7.21 -6.65
CA SER A 48 -29.60 -8.08 -5.81
C SER A 48 -28.52 -8.78 -6.64
N VAL A 49 -28.89 -9.31 -7.82
CA VAL A 49 -27.93 -9.91 -8.74
C VAL A 49 -26.93 -8.88 -9.25
N ALA A 50 -27.37 -7.68 -9.62
CA ALA A 50 -26.47 -6.61 -10.07
C ALA A 50 -25.49 -6.19 -8.96
N ILE A 51 -25.95 -6.08 -7.70
CA ILE A 51 -25.09 -5.79 -6.54
C ILE A 51 -24.11 -6.94 -6.31
N LEU A 52 -24.56 -8.19 -6.31
CA LEU A 52 -23.67 -9.35 -6.14
C LEU A 52 -22.60 -9.39 -7.25
N LEU A 53 -22.98 -9.17 -8.51
CA LEU A 53 -22.05 -9.14 -9.63
C LEU A 53 -21.04 -8.00 -9.51
N THR A 54 -21.44 -6.83 -9.02
CA THR A 54 -20.56 -5.65 -8.91
C THR A 54 -19.70 -5.63 -7.65
N VAL A 55 -20.22 -6.08 -6.50
CA VAL A 55 -19.48 -6.09 -5.22
C VAL A 55 -18.38 -7.16 -5.21
N PHE A 56 -18.62 -8.31 -5.83
CA PHE A 56 -17.64 -9.40 -5.86
C PHE A 56 -16.66 -9.33 -7.05
N HIS A 57 -16.91 -8.45 -8.03
CA HIS A 57 -15.92 -8.14 -9.06
C HIS A 57 -14.84 -7.22 -8.48
N LEU A 58 -13.82 -7.80 -7.84
CA LEU A 58 -12.57 -7.06 -7.66
C LEU A 58 -11.94 -6.86 -9.05
N PRO A 59 -11.77 -5.61 -9.52
CA PRO A 59 -11.06 -5.35 -10.76
C PRO A 59 -9.69 -6.01 -10.69
N SER A 60 -9.30 -6.72 -11.76
CA SER A 60 -7.94 -7.25 -11.90
C SER A 60 -6.89 -6.16 -11.78
N THR A 61 -7.26 -4.92 -12.13
CA THR A 61 -6.48 -3.69 -11.97
C THR A 61 -6.22 -3.26 -10.53
N LEU A 62 -6.84 -3.91 -9.53
CA LEU A 62 -6.52 -3.69 -8.11
C LEU A 62 -5.61 -4.76 -7.53
N ARG A 63 -5.26 -5.81 -8.30
CA ARG A 63 -4.41 -6.89 -7.82
C ARG A 63 -2.94 -6.58 -8.09
N ASN A 64 -2.17 -6.55 -7.01
CA ASN A 64 -0.72 -6.63 -7.05
C ASN A 64 -0.29 -8.10 -7.07
N ARG A 65 0.75 -8.45 -7.84
CA ARG A 65 1.29 -9.82 -7.96
C ARG A 65 2.81 -9.84 -7.90
N GLY A 66 3.40 -10.99 -7.59
CA GLY A 66 4.86 -11.22 -7.59
C GLY A 66 5.51 -11.17 -6.20
N TYR A 67 4.86 -10.53 -5.22
CA TYR A 67 5.34 -10.45 -3.84
C TYR A 67 5.43 -11.83 -3.14
N ASP A 68 4.67 -12.82 -3.60
CA ASP A 68 4.73 -14.19 -3.11
C ASP A 68 6.11 -14.83 -3.31
N ALA A 69 6.75 -14.59 -4.47
CA ALA A 69 8.08 -15.13 -4.74
C ALA A 69 9.11 -14.55 -3.77
N ILE A 70 9.04 -13.24 -3.54
CA ILE A 70 9.90 -12.52 -2.60
C ILE A 70 9.71 -13.06 -1.18
N ALA A 71 8.46 -13.19 -0.75
CA ALA A 71 8.15 -13.70 0.59
C ALA A 71 8.51 -15.20 0.75
N THR A 72 8.55 -15.97 -0.35
CA THR A 72 9.07 -17.35 -0.33
C THR A 72 10.56 -17.36 -0.01
N ASP A 73 11.31 -16.49 -0.68
CA ASP A 73 12.76 -16.43 -0.53
C ASP A 73 13.16 -15.93 0.87
N LEU A 74 12.47 -14.89 1.35
CA LEU A 74 12.67 -14.38 2.72
C LEU A 74 12.33 -15.42 3.80
N ALA A 75 11.35 -16.29 3.58
CA ALA A 75 10.99 -17.33 4.55
C ALA A 75 12.09 -18.38 4.75
N GLY A 76 12.98 -18.56 3.77
CA GLY A 76 14.16 -19.42 3.87
C GLY A 76 15.33 -18.77 4.61
N GLN A 77 15.27 -17.45 4.84
CA GLN A 77 16.34 -16.69 5.48
C GLN A 77 16.07 -16.50 6.98
N PRO A 78 17.11 -16.32 7.80
CA PRO A 78 17.00 -15.98 9.21
C PRO A 78 16.61 -14.50 9.42
N ALA A 79 15.58 -14.02 8.71
CA ALA A 79 15.19 -12.61 8.76
C ALA A 79 14.45 -12.27 10.07
N THR A 80 14.96 -11.28 10.80
CA THR A 80 14.31 -10.70 11.98
C THR A 80 13.65 -9.36 11.69
N ALA A 81 14.20 -8.53 10.79
CA ALA A 81 13.54 -7.32 10.32
C ALA A 81 13.80 -7.03 8.84
N VAL A 82 12.76 -6.63 8.11
CA VAL A 82 12.79 -6.30 6.69
C VAL A 82 12.24 -4.89 6.49
N LEU A 83 13.01 -4.03 5.82
CA LEU A 83 12.58 -2.69 5.46
C LEU A 83 11.97 -2.67 4.05
N LEU A 84 10.73 -2.21 3.93
CA LEU A 84 10.00 -2.11 2.67
C LEU A 84 10.00 -0.69 2.15
N ILE A 85 10.45 -0.51 0.91
CA ILE A 85 10.58 0.79 0.25
C ILE A 85 9.70 0.75 -0.98
N SER A 86 8.46 1.18 -0.78
CA SER A 86 7.39 1.14 -1.77
C SER A 86 6.37 2.25 -1.50
N ASP A 87 5.38 2.40 -2.39
CA ASP A 87 4.11 3.04 -2.08
C ASP A 87 3.27 2.24 -1.07
N ALA A 88 2.18 2.82 -0.59
CA ALA A 88 1.32 2.21 0.42
C ALA A 88 0.72 0.86 -0.02
N ARG A 89 0.44 0.66 -1.31
CA ARG A 89 -0.15 -0.58 -1.83
C ARG A 89 0.85 -1.72 -1.93
N GLY A 90 2.06 -1.46 -2.40
CA GLY A 90 3.11 -2.46 -2.50
C GLY A 90 3.64 -2.87 -1.13
N GLU A 91 3.80 -1.92 -0.20
CA GLU A 91 4.10 -2.24 1.20
C GLU A 91 3.03 -3.15 1.81
N GLY A 92 1.74 -2.80 1.60
CA GLY A 92 0.63 -3.62 2.09
C GLY A 92 0.60 -5.02 1.47
N SER A 93 0.92 -5.12 0.17
CA SER A 93 0.94 -6.40 -0.55
C SER A 93 2.07 -7.30 -0.06
N MET A 94 3.25 -6.73 0.22
CA MET A 94 4.36 -7.48 0.78
C MET A 94 4.12 -7.90 2.23
N VAL A 95 3.57 -7.02 3.07
CA VAL A 95 3.15 -7.36 4.45
C VAL A 95 2.17 -8.54 4.43
N ALA A 96 1.18 -8.50 3.54
CA ALA A 96 0.22 -9.59 3.40
C ALA A 96 0.89 -10.89 2.90
N ALA A 97 1.80 -10.80 1.92
CA ALA A 97 2.52 -11.97 1.40
C ALA A 97 3.38 -12.65 2.48
N ILE A 98 4.07 -11.89 3.33
CA ILE A 98 4.83 -12.41 4.47
C ILE A 98 3.86 -13.04 5.49
N ALA A 99 2.82 -12.31 5.90
CA ALA A 99 1.88 -12.77 6.92
C ALA A 99 1.14 -14.07 6.53
N LEU A 100 0.81 -14.24 5.25
CA LEU A 100 0.15 -15.45 4.75
C LEU A 100 1.06 -16.69 4.76
N ARG A 101 2.38 -16.49 4.77
CA ARG A 101 3.37 -17.57 4.74
C ARG A 101 3.83 -17.97 6.14
N GLU A 102 3.88 -17.02 7.05
CA GLU A 102 4.34 -17.26 8.40
C GLU A 102 3.25 -17.93 9.25
N ARG A 103 3.53 -19.14 9.73
CA ARG A 103 2.65 -19.82 10.70
C ARG A 103 2.57 -19.07 12.04
N ARG A 104 3.65 -18.39 12.43
CA ARG A 104 3.73 -17.47 13.57
C ARG A 104 4.57 -16.26 13.16
N PRO A 105 4.23 -15.04 13.62
CA PRO A 105 4.99 -13.85 13.29
C PRO A 105 6.45 -13.99 13.69
N ARG A 106 7.36 -13.96 12.73
CA ARG A 106 8.82 -14.04 12.92
C ARG A 106 9.55 -12.87 12.28
N THR A 107 9.01 -12.33 11.19
CA THR A 107 9.58 -11.19 10.48
C THR A 107 8.98 -9.88 10.97
N LEU A 108 9.81 -8.96 11.47
CA LEU A 108 9.41 -7.58 11.71
C LEU A 108 9.43 -6.79 10.39
N VAL A 109 8.26 -6.38 9.91
CA VAL A 109 8.16 -5.62 8.67
C VAL A 109 8.13 -4.12 8.96
N LEU A 110 9.20 -3.42 8.58
CA LEU A 110 9.33 -1.98 8.70
C LEU A 110 8.87 -1.35 7.40
N ARG A 111 7.89 -0.46 7.49
CA ARG A 111 7.35 0.25 6.32
C ARG A 111 8.06 1.58 6.15
N GLY A 112 8.74 1.76 5.02
CA GLY A 112 9.48 2.98 4.69
C GLY A 112 8.60 4.22 4.75
N SER A 113 7.35 4.11 4.29
CA SER A 113 6.38 5.22 4.36
C SER A 113 6.05 5.67 5.79
N LYS A 114 6.29 4.83 6.81
CA LYS A 114 6.04 5.15 8.24
C LYS A 114 7.30 5.44 9.03
N LEU A 115 8.43 4.86 8.61
CA LEU A 115 9.71 5.03 9.27
C LEU A 115 10.46 6.27 8.76
N LEU A 116 10.45 6.50 7.44
CA LEU A 116 11.31 7.49 6.78
C LEU A 116 10.63 8.85 6.55
N VAL A 117 9.32 8.93 6.82
CA VAL A 117 8.51 10.12 6.59
C VAL A 117 7.86 10.57 7.90
N SER A 118 7.75 11.89 8.04
CA SER A 118 6.84 12.55 8.97
C SER A 118 5.71 13.19 8.17
N GLU A 119 4.47 12.86 8.47
CA GLU A 119 3.29 13.35 7.77
C GLU A 119 2.14 13.52 8.77
N ASP A 120 1.18 14.40 8.46
CA ASP A 120 -0.01 14.57 9.31
C ASP A 120 -0.94 13.35 9.22
N TRP A 121 -2.01 13.33 10.03
CA TRP A 121 -2.98 12.22 10.02
C TRP A 121 -3.63 11.97 8.65
N LEU A 122 -3.71 13.00 7.81
CA LEU A 122 -4.26 12.95 6.46
C LEU A 122 -3.18 12.66 5.41
N GLY A 123 -1.93 12.38 5.81
CA GLY A 123 -0.81 12.12 4.90
C GLY A 123 -0.29 13.38 4.19
N ARG A 124 -0.66 14.56 4.66
CA ARG A 124 -0.21 15.86 4.12
C ARG A 124 1.06 16.31 4.81
N ASN A 125 1.69 17.36 4.26
CA ASN A 125 2.94 17.92 4.78
C ASN A 125 4.03 16.86 4.95
N SER A 126 4.08 15.88 4.04
CA SER A 126 5.05 14.79 4.06
C SER A 126 6.46 15.35 3.91
N GLN A 127 7.26 15.22 4.96
CA GLN A 127 8.68 15.59 4.96
C GLN A 127 9.56 14.38 5.31
N PRO A 128 10.78 14.29 4.75
CA PRO A 128 11.75 13.30 5.18
C PRO A 128 11.98 13.40 6.69
N ARG A 129 12.00 12.27 7.38
CA ARG A 129 12.34 12.23 8.82
C ARG A 129 13.84 12.46 9.07
N PHE A 130 14.67 12.11 8.09
CA PHE A 130 16.12 12.22 8.17
C PHE A 130 16.61 13.30 7.20
N ALA A 131 17.38 14.26 7.72
CA ALA A 131 17.85 15.41 6.96
C ALA A 131 19.08 15.09 6.09
N SER A 132 19.79 13.99 6.36
CA SER A 132 21.01 13.60 5.64
C SER A 132 21.11 12.09 5.44
N ILE A 133 21.95 11.68 4.48
CA ILE A 133 22.29 10.28 4.23
C ILE A 133 22.97 9.65 5.46
N ASP A 134 23.80 10.40 6.18
CA ASP A 134 24.46 9.92 7.40
C ASP A 134 23.45 9.63 8.53
N ALA A 135 22.44 10.49 8.69
CA ALA A 135 21.38 10.25 9.67
C ALA A 135 20.50 9.04 9.29
N LEU A 136 20.26 8.84 8.00
CA LEU A 136 19.57 7.66 7.49
C LEU A 136 20.39 6.38 7.73
N ARG A 137 21.70 6.42 7.48
CA ARG A 137 22.64 5.32 7.73
C ARG A 137 22.66 4.95 9.21
N ALA A 138 22.88 5.93 10.09
CA ALA A 138 22.91 5.70 11.53
C ALA A 138 21.60 5.07 12.06
N MET A 139 20.46 5.39 11.45
CA MET A 139 19.19 4.75 11.78
C MET A 139 19.11 3.30 11.30
N LEU A 140 19.58 3.01 10.08
CA LEU A 140 19.65 1.63 9.57
C LEU A 140 20.65 0.79 10.35
N ASP A 141 21.71 1.37 10.90
CA ASP A 141 22.67 0.67 11.77
C ASP A 141 22.07 0.40 13.16
N ALA A 142 21.19 1.28 13.65
CA ALA A 142 20.55 1.15 14.95
C ALA A 142 19.41 0.12 14.97
N ILE A 143 18.82 -0.18 13.81
CA ILE A 143 17.77 -1.18 13.66
C ILE A 143 18.38 -2.41 12.98
N PRO A 144 18.23 -3.64 13.49
CA PRO A 144 18.82 -4.83 12.87
C PRO A 144 18.06 -5.23 11.59
N VAL A 145 18.10 -4.38 10.56
CA VAL A 145 17.50 -4.60 9.25
C VAL A 145 18.36 -5.59 8.49
N ASN A 146 17.83 -6.78 8.22
CA ASN A 146 18.56 -7.85 7.53
C ASN A 146 18.38 -7.79 6.01
N ALA A 147 17.27 -7.20 5.54
CA ALA A 147 16.96 -7.07 4.13
C ALA A 147 16.22 -5.76 3.86
N ILE A 148 16.51 -5.14 2.72
CA ILE A 148 15.81 -3.95 2.22
C ILE A 148 15.17 -4.32 0.89
N LEU A 149 13.84 -4.28 0.84
CA LEU A 149 13.10 -4.42 -0.40
C LEU A 149 12.90 -3.04 -1.03
N ILE A 150 13.42 -2.85 -2.24
CA ILE A 150 13.19 -1.65 -3.03
C ILE A 150 12.29 -1.98 -4.21
N ASP A 151 11.10 -1.39 -4.19
CA ASP A 151 10.16 -1.45 -5.29
C ASP A 151 10.48 -0.35 -6.32
N ARG A 152 10.91 -0.76 -7.51
CA ARG A 152 11.21 0.15 -8.63
C ARG A 152 10.06 0.27 -9.63
N ALA A 153 8.90 -0.34 -9.34
CA ALA A 153 7.69 -0.28 -10.16
C ALA A 153 6.79 0.94 -9.85
N ILE A 154 7.23 1.80 -8.95
CA ILE A 154 6.47 2.98 -8.50
C ILE A 154 6.52 4.04 -9.60
N GLU A 155 5.37 4.61 -9.92
CA GLU A 155 5.30 5.75 -10.84
C GLU A 155 6.16 6.91 -10.31
N PRO A 156 6.95 7.60 -11.17
CA PRO A 156 7.83 8.69 -10.74
C PRO A 156 7.11 9.81 -9.97
N GLN A 157 5.83 10.05 -10.28
CA GLN A 157 4.99 11.05 -9.60
C GLN A 157 4.59 10.64 -8.17
N GLN A 158 4.56 9.33 -7.89
CA GLN A 158 4.26 8.77 -6.58
C GLN A 158 5.53 8.53 -5.75
N ALA A 159 6.71 8.60 -6.36
CA ALA A 159 8.00 8.41 -5.71
C ALA A 159 8.28 9.54 -4.71
N ARG A 160 8.26 9.18 -3.42
CA ARG A 160 8.61 10.09 -2.32
C ARG A 160 10.14 10.30 -2.23
N SER A 161 10.57 11.41 -1.64
CA SER A 161 11.98 11.82 -1.51
C SER A 161 12.90 10.75 -0.90
N TYR A 162 12.41 9.95 0.06
CA TYR A 162 13.20 8.88 0.68
C TYR A 162 13.58 7.75 -0.28
N HIS A 163 12.82 7.51 -1.36
CA HIS A 163 13.17 6.50 -2.36
C HIS A 163 14.52 6.85 -3.01
N ARG A 164 14.72 8.13 -3.33
CA ARG A 164 15.98 8.62 -3.91
C ARG A 164 17.12 8.62 -2.90
N GLN A 165 16.87 9.04 -1.66
CA GLN A 165 17.90 9.05 -0.61
C GLN A 165 18.43 7.65 -0.31
N LEU A 166 17.54 6.65 -0.23
CA LEU A 166 17.95 5.28 0.06
C LEU A 166 18.63 4.62 -1.13
N ALA A 167 18.14 4.85 -2.36
CA ALA A 167 18.84 4.38 -3.56
C ALA A 167 20.27 4.95 -3.62
N ALA A 168 20.44 6.24 -3.36
CA ALA A 168 21.76 6.87 -3.30
C ALA A 168 22.65 6.31 -2.18
N LEU A 169 22.09 6.03 -1.00
CA LEU A 169 22.83 5.41 0.11
C LEU A 169 23.37 4.02 -0.27
N ILE A 170 22.53 3.20 -0.91
CA ILE A 170 22.88 1.83 -1.29
C ILE A 170 23.90 1.82 -2.44
N GLU A 171 23.76 2.72 -3.41
CA GLU A 171 24.72 2.88 -4.50
C GLU A 171 26.07 3.41 -4.03
N ALA A 172 26.09 4.26 -3.00
CA ALA A 172 27.31 4.82 -2.44
C ALA A 172 28.10 3.85 -1.54
N ASP A 173 27.51 2.72 -1.12
CA ASP A 173 28.13 1.77 -0.21
C ASP A 173 27.94 0.30 -0.64
N PRO A 174 28.51 -0.10 -1.79
CA PRO A 174 28.37 -1.45 -2.33
C PRO A 174 29.13 -2.52 -1.53
N GLN A 175 29.98 -2.11 -0.58
CA GLN A 175 30.68 -3.05 0.31
C GLN A 175 29.75 -3.57 1.41
N HIS A 176 28.83 -2.72 1.91
CA HIS A 176 27.86 -3.11 2.94
C HIS A 176 26.52 -3.59 2.36
N TRP A 177 26.11 -3.06 1.19
CA TRP A 177 24.86 -3.43 0.56
C TRP A 177 25.10 -4.23 -0.72
N GLN A 178 24.67 -5.48 -0.72
CA GLN A 178 24.72 -6.36 -1.88
C GLN A 178 23.31 -6.72 -2.32
N ARG A 179 23.02 -6.53 -3.60
CA ARG A 179 21.75 -6.98 -4.18
C ARG A 179 21.71 -8.51 -4.13
N HIS A 180 20.74 -9.05 -3.40
CA HIS A 180 20.52 -10.47 -3.26
C HIS A 180 19.77 -11.04 -4.46
N ALA A 181 18.67 -10.38 -4.86
CA ALA A 181 17.80 -10.88 -5.91
C ALA A 181 16.97 -9.77 -6.57
N SER A 182 16.43 -10.06 -7.75
CA SER A 182 15.48 -9.21 -8.46
C SER A 182 14.25 -10.01 -8.86
N TYR A 183 13.07 -9.41 -8.72
CA TYR A 183 11.78 -10.04 -8.99
C TYR A 183 10.93 -9.16 -9.87
N ASN A 184 10.14 -9.81 -10.73
CA ASN A 184 9.11 -9.13 -11.51
C ASN A 184 7.84 -9.01 -10.68
N ILE A 185 7.32 -7.80 -10.56
CA ILE A 185 6.06 -7.52 -9.88
C ILE A 185 5.06 -6.88 -10.84
N THR A 186 3.78 -7.11 -10.60
CA THR A 186 2.69 -6.47 -11.34
C THR A 186 1.99 -5.51 -10.40
N ARG A 187 1.85 -4.25 -10.82
CA ARG A 187 1.18 -3.20 -10.06
C ARG A 187 -0.11 -2.83 -10.79
N TYR A 188 -1.19 -2.63 -10.04
CA TYR A 188 -2.44 -2.13 -10.62
C TYR A 188 -2.98 -2.93 -11.82
N GLY A 189 -2.69 -4.24 -11.88
CA GLY A 189 -3.04 -5.11 -13.01
C GLY A 189 -2.34 -4.81 -14.35
N GLU A 190 -1.42 -3.85 -14.39
CA GLU A 190 -0.56 -3.57 -15.55
C GLU A 190 0.86 -4.10 -15.29
N GLN A 191 1.46 -4.70 -16.32
CA GLN A 191 2.87 -5.08 -16.26
C GLN A 191 3.73 -3.84 -16.45
N ALA A 192 4.57 -3.53 -15.45
CA ALA A 192 6.03 -3.52 -15.63
C ALA A 192 6.70 -2.87 -14.41
N GLY A 193 7.29 -3.68 -13.54
CA GLY A 193 8.35 -3.17 -12.70
C GLY A 193 9.08 -4.25 -11.94
N GLN A 194 10.27 -3.90 -11.46
CA GLN A 194 11.18 -4.79 -10.78
C GLN A 194 11.26 -4.42 -9.30
N ALA A 195 11.20 -5.41 -8.43
CA ALA A 195 11.59 -5.26 -7.03
C ALA A 195 12.97 -5.90 -6.84
N ALA A 196 13.82 -5.28 -6.03
CA ALA A 196 15.12 -5.83 -5.66
C ALA A 196 15.21 -6.01 -4.15
N LEU A 197 15.84 -7.10 -3.73
CA LEU A 197 16.27 -7.38 -2.36
C LEU A 197 17.78 -7.13 -2.21
#